data_AF-A0A1G4IZB6-F1
#
_entry.id   AF-A0A1G4IZB6-F1
#
_cell.length_a   1.000
_cell.length_b   1.000
_cell.length_c   1.000
_cell.angle_alpha   90.00
_cell.angle_beta   90.00
_cell.angle_gamma   90.00
#
_symmetry.space_group_name_H-M   'P 1'
#
loop_
_entity.id
_entity.type
_entity.pdbx_description
1 polymer ?
#
loop_
_entity_poly.entity_id
_entity_poly.type
_entity_poly.pdbx_seq_one_letter_code
_entity_poly.pdbx_strand_id
1 'polypeptide(L)'
;MTKKDKKPKVKTVVSKEGESIKVFEDLDTFELFIKNETEDEEFDHVRCHLKYFPPFVLHESHEDPEKIKETVNSHSKKFVRHLHQHVEKHLLKDIRERLHLPELKFKDKSKVETPDHIVWKYNETALYHSREFEIHVTVECHHDSAVVDVDYLTQPVQPAVAVA
;
A
#
# COMPACT_ATOMS: atom_id res chain seq x y z
N MET A 1 -27.40 15.95 12.63
CA MET A 1 -26.55 14.80 12.28
C MET A 1 -25.10 15.24 12.39
N THR A 2 -24.52 15.14 13.58
CA THR A 2 -23.11 15.47 13.84
C THR A 2 -22.23 14.43 13.15
N LYS A 3 -21.53 14.82 12.09
CA LYS A 3 -20.46 14.01 11.49
C LYS A 3 -19.40 13.84 12.59
N LYS A 4 -19.27 12.64 13.15
CA LYS A 4 -18.13 12.32 14.03
C LYS A 4 -16.88 12.47 13.18
N ASP A 5 -16.04 13.45 13.51
CA ASP A 5 -14.66 13.51 13.01
C ASP A 5 -13.95 12.23 13.41
N LYS A 6 -13.87 11.26 12.48
CA LYS A 6 -13.01 10.09 12.62
C LYS A 6 -11.59 10.63 12.60
N LYS A 7 -10.97 10.78 13.77
CA LYS A 7 -9.54 11.06 13.85
C LYS A 7 -8.79 9.97 13.07
N PRO A 8 -7.79 10.34 12.24
CA PRO A 8 -7.00 9.37 11.50
C PRO A 8 -6.36 8.38 12.47
N LYS A 9 -6.57 7.08 12.24
CA LYS A 9 -6.02 6.02 13.10
C LYS A 9 -4.65 5.61 12.57
N VAL A 10 -3.63 6.36 13.00
CA VAL A 10 -2.24 6.05 12.70
C VAL A 10 -1.61 5.38 13.92
N LYS A 11 -1.01 4.21 13.73
CA LYS A 11 -0.20 3.53 14.74
C LYS A 11 1.26 3.59 14.31
N THR A 12 2.14 4.11 15.15
CA THR A 12 3.59 4.02 14.91
C THR A 12 4.11 2.73 15.53
N VAL A 13 4.71 1.87 14.71
CA VAL A 13 5.34 0.62 15.13
C VAL A 13 6.84 0.78 14.98
N VAL A 14 7.59 0.47 16.03
CA VAL A 14 9.06 0.44 15.97
C VAL A 14 9.48 -0.92 15.41
N SER A 15 10.17 -0.92 14.28
CA SER A 15 10.71 -2.13 13.66
C SER A 15 11.81 -2.73 14.55
N LYS A 16 12.16 -4.00 14.31
CA LYS A 16 13.25 -4.68 15.05
C LYS A 16 14.61 -3.98 14.88
N GLU A 17 14.74 -3.15 13.85
CA GLU A 17 15.95 -2.39 13.51
C GLU A 17 15.93 -0.96 14.11
N GLY A 18 14.89 -0.61 14.87
CA GLY A 18 14.75 0.69 15.54
C GLY A 18 14.09 1.78 14.70
N GLU A 19 13.66 1.46 13.48
CA GLU A 19 12.98 2.41 12.57
C GLU A 19 11.50 2.56 12.95
N SER A 20 11.00 3.81 13.03
CA SER A 20 9.59 4.07 13.30
C SER A 20 8.76 4.01 12.02
N ILE A 21 7.98 2.95 11.84
CA ILE A 21 7.12 2.74 10.67
C ILE A 21 5.69 3.20 11.02
N LYS A 22 5.11 4.06 10.18
CA LYS A 22 3.72 4.49 10.32
C LYS A 22 2.80 3.43 9.70
N VAL A 23 1.83 2.95 10.48
CA VAL A 23 0.80 1.99 10.07
C VAL A 23 -0.55 2.69 10.04
N PHE A 24 -1.17 2.71 8.87
CA PHE A 24 -2.47 3.33 8.61
C PHE A 24 -3.58 2.27 8.57
N GLU A 25 -4.80 2.66 8.95
CA GLU A 25 -6.00 1.79 8.88
C GLU A 25 -6.97 2.20 7.75
N ASP A 26 -6.68 3.29 7.04
CA ASP A 26 -7.54 3.87 6.00
C ASP A 26 -6.72 4.46 4.84
N LEU A 27 -7.29 4.37 3.63
CA LEU A 27 -6.66 4.83 2.38
C LEU A 27 -6.47 6.35 2.38
N ASP A 28 -7.46 7.12 2.84
CA ASP A 28 -7.41 8.58 2.80
C ASP A 28 -6.21 9.15 3.58
N THR A 29 -5.95 8.63 4.78
CA THR A 29 -4.81 9.07 5.61
C THR A 29 -3.48 8.59 5.03
N PHE A 30 -3.43 7.37 4.47
CA PHE A 30 -2.25 6.85 3.79
C PHE A 30 -1.87 7.70 2.56
N GLU A 31 -2.85 8.05 1.73
CA GLU A 31 -2.64 8.90 0.56
C GLU A 31 -2.21 10.32 0.94
N LEU A 32 -2.85 10.89 1.96
CA LEU A 32 -2.49 12.21 2.46
C LEU A 32 -1.06 12.20 3.00
N PHE A 33 -0.64 11.12 3.64
CA PHE A 33 0.73 10.95 4.11
C PHE A 33 1.73 10.97 2.95
N ILE A 34 1.53 10.16 1.91
CA ILE A 34 2.42 10.16 0.73
C ILE A 34 2.49 11.54 0.08
N LYS A 35 1.34 12.23 -0.03
CA LYS A 35 1.27 13.59 -0.58
C LYS A 35 2.12 14.57 0.22
N ASN A 36 2.00 14.55 1.54
CA ASN A 36 2.74 15.47 2.41
C ASN A 36 4.25 15.19 2.35
N GLU A 37 4.68 13.93 2.42
CA GLU A 37 6.11 13.58 2.30
C GLU A 37 6.67 13.96 0.92
N THR A 38 5.83 13.92 -0.13
CA THR A 38 6.21 14.40 -1.47
C THR A 38 6.37 15.92 -1.51
N GLU A 39 5.47 16.67 -0.87
CA GLU A 39 5.53 18.13 -0.77
C GLU A 39 6.70 18.61 0.12
N ASP A 40 7.08 17.81 1.13
CA ASP A 40 8.19 18.08 2.05
C ASP A 40 9.55 17.63 1.49
N GLU A 41 9.62 17.20 0.22
CA GLU A 41 10.84 16.72 -0.46
C GLU A 41 11.47 15.42 0.10
N GLU A 42 10.72 14.63 0.86
CA GLU A 42 11.15 13.36 1.47
C GLU A 42 10.67 12.12 0.69
N PHE A 43 10.16 12.31 -0.54
CA PHE A 43 9.54 11.26 -1.37
C PHE A 43 10.43 10.02 -1.64
N ASP A 44 11.74 10.14 -1.52
CA ASP A 44 12.72 9.09 -1.75
C ASP A 44 13.13 8.34 -0.47
N HIS A 45 12.61 8.70 0.71
CA HIS A 45 12.90 8.06 2.00
C HIS A 45 11.63 7.73 2.79
N VAL A 46 10.57 7.31 2.10
CA VAL A 46 9.28 7.03 2.73
C VAL A 46 9.12 5.54 3.01
N ARG A 47 8.81 5.19 4.25
CA ARG A 47 8.38 3.83 4.62
C ARG A 47 7.11 3.87 5.45
N CYS A 48 6.05 3.24 4.95
CA CYS A 48 4.80 3.12 5.69
C CYS A 48 3.97 1.90 5.29
N HIS A 49 3.11 1.48 6.20
CA HIS A 49 2.23 0.33 6.00
C HIS A 49 0.77 0.77 6.06
N LEU A 50 -0.09 0.09 5.32
CA LEU A 50 -1.54 0.25 5.37
C LEU A 50 -2.18 -1.12 5.62
N LYS A 51 -3.00 -1.22 6.67
CA LYS A 51 -3.76 -2.42 6.99
C LYS A 51 -5.24 -2.09 6.95
N TYR A 52 -5.96 -2.60 5.95
CA TYR A 52 -7.35 -2.21 5.73
C TYR A 52 -8.21 -3.34 5.19
N PHE A 53 -9.53 -3.18 5.30
CA PHE A 53 -10.48 -4.00 4.57
C PHE A 53 -10.77 -3.33 3.22
N PRO A 54 -10.59 -4.03 2.09
CA PRO A 54 -10.89 -3.48 0.78
C PRO A 54 -12.36 -3.05 0.68
N PRO A 55 -12.69 -1.94 -0.03
CA PRO A 55 -14.06 -1.42 -0.10
C PRO A 55 -15.09 -2.44 -0.58
N PHE A 56 -14.72 -3.32 -1.53
CA PHE A 56 -15.64 -4.34 -2.04
C PHE A 56 -15.99 -5.41 -1.00
N VAL A 57 -15.13 -5.65 -0.01
CA VAL A 57 -15.39 -6.59 1.10
C VAL A 57 -16.37 -5.98 2.09
N LEU A 58 -16.16 -4.70 2.45
CA LEU A 58 -17.02 -3.96 3.36
C LEU A 58 -18.42 -3.79 2.77
N HIS A 59 -18.52 -3.45 1.48
CA HIS A 59 -19.81 -3.36 0.79
C HIS A 59 -20.57 -4.68 0.80
N GLU A 60 -19.89 -5.82 0.62
CA GLU A 60 -20.53 -7.16 0.69
C GLU A 60 -20.97 -7.53 2.11
N SER A 61 -20.45 -6.84 3.13
CA SER A 61 -20.70 -7.11 4.56
C SER A 61 -21.50 -5.99 5.26
N HIS A 62 -22.16 -5.12 4.49
CA HIS A 62 -22.95 -3.98 5.00
C HIS A 62 -22.14 -3.01 5.88
N GLU A 63 -20.90 -2.71 5.50
CA GLU A 63 -19.98 -1.83 6.23
C GLU A 63 -19.63 -2.32 7.66
N ASP A 64 -19.83 -3.62 7.91
CA ASP A 64 -19.60 -4.24 9.21
C ASP A 64 -18.53 -5.34 9.11
N PRO A 65 -17.31 -5.11 9.62
CA PRO A 65 -16.24 -6.09 9.60
C PRO A 65 -16.59 -7.41 10.29
N GLU A 66 -17.47 -7.40 11.29
CA GLU A 66 -17.88 -8.61 12.01
C GLU A 66 -18.78 -9.52 11.16
N LYS A 67 -19.39 -8.98 10.09
CA LYS A 67 -20.23 -9.73 9.15
C LYS A 67 -19.46 -10.29 7.96
N ILE A 68 -18.15 -10.05 7.88
CA ILE A 68 -17.33 -10.58 6.80
C ILE A 68 -17.31 -12.11 6.91
N LYS A 69 -17.67 -12.78 5.81
CA LYS A 69 -17.64 -14.24 5.77
C LYS A 69 -16.20 -14.73 5.83
N GLU A 70 -15.95 -15.78 6.60
CA GLU A 70 -14.64 -16.44 6.70
C GLU A 70 -14.08 -16.89 5.34
N THR A 71 -14.95 -17.16 4.37
CA THR A 71 -14.57 -17.52 2.99
C THR A 71 -13.99 -16.35 2.18
N VAL A 72 -14.00 -15.13 2.69
CA VAL A 72 -13.46 -13.93 2.03
C VAL A 72 -12.00 -13.77 2.43
N ASN A 73 -11.13 -14.56 1.80
CA ASN A 73 -9.70 -14.63 2.12
C ASN A 73 -8.90 -15.01 0.86
N SER A 74 -7.59 -15.21 1.00
CA SER A 74 -6.67 -15.54 -0.10
C SER A 74 -7.02 -16.81 -0.90
N HIS A 75 -7.75 -17.78 -0.32
CA HIS A 75 -8.19 -18.99 -1.04
C HIS A 75 -9.39 -18.72 -1.98
N SER A 76 -10.10 -17.62 -1.79
CA SER A 76 -11.25 -17.27 -2.61
C SER A 76 -10.82 -16.57 -3.90
N LYS A 77 -10.92 -17.28 -5.03
CA LYS A 77 -10.64 -16.72 -6.37
C LYS A 77 -11.41 -15.43 -6.67
N LYS A 78 -12.64 -15.29 -6.15
CA LYS A 78 -13.45 -14.07 -6.30
C LYS A 78 -12.81 -12.91 -5.53
N PHE A 79 -12.44 -13.12 -4.27
CA PHE A 79 -11.76 -12.12 -3.44
C PHE A 79 -10.44 -11.70 -4.07
N VAL A 80 -9.58 -12.65 -4.43
CA VAL A 80 -8.27 -12.40 -5.05
C VAL A 80 -8.41 -11.57 -6.33
N ARG A 81 -9.37 -11.91 -7.19
CA ARG A 81 -9.64 -11.15 -8.43
C ARG A 81 -10.09 -9.73 -8.16
N HIS A 82 -11.03 -9.54 -7.23
CA HIS A 82 -11.55 -8.20 -6.90
C HIS A 82 -10.50 -7.35 -6.17
N LEU A 83 -9.67 -7.98 -5.33
CA LEU A 83 -8.53 -7.33 -4.69
C LEU A 83 -7.52 -6.84 -5.73
N HIS A 84 -7.09 -7.72 -6.63
CA HIS A 84 -6.15 -7.33 -7.68
C HIS A 84 -6.72 -6.20 -8.57
N GLN A 85 -8.02 -6.24 -8.90
CA GLN A 85 -8.67 -5.15 -9.63
C GLN A 85 -8.68 -3.84 -8.83
N HIS A 86 -8.92 -3.91 -7.52
CA HIS A 86 -8.88 -2.74 -6.65
C HIS A 86 -7.48 -2.14 -6.59
N VAL A 87 -6.45 -2.97 -6.43
CA VAL A 87 -5.04 -2.54 -6.40
C VAL A 87 -4.65 -1.81 -7.69
N GLU A 88 -4.93 -2.41 -8.86
CA GLU A 88 -4.56 -1.84 -10.15
C GLU A 88 -5.32 -0.54 -10.51
N LYS A 89 -6.60 -0.45 -10.13
CA LYS A 89 -7.47 0.67 -10.52
C LYS A 89 -7.49 1.83 -9.53
N HIS A 90 -7.24 1.56 -8.26
CA HIS A 90 -7.32 2.55 -7.18
C HIS A 90 -5.95 2.70 -6.54
N LEU A 91 -5.51 1.76 -5.70
CA LEU A 91 -4.29 1.92 -4.89
C LEU A 91 -3.07 2.40 -5.68
N LEU A 92 -2.70 1.71 -6.77
CA LEU A 92 -1.54 2.10 -7.58
C LEU A 92 -1.78 3.43 -8.33
N LYS A 93 -3.01 3.72 -8.74
CA LYS A 93 -3.36 4.98 -9.40
C LYS A 93 -3.23 6.14 -8.41
N ASP A 94 -3.75 5.96 -7.20
CA ASP A 94 -3.77 7.00 -6.17
C ASP A 94 -2.33 7.31 -5.71
N ILE A 95 -1.48 6.29 -5.50
CA ILE A 95 -0.04 6.48 -5.21
C ILE A 95 0.64 7.34 -6.30
N ARG A 96 0.40 7.05 -7.58
CA ARG A 96 0.99 7.79 -8.71
C ARG A 96 0.52 9.23 -8.77
N GLU A 97 -0.75 9.49 -8.46
CA GLU A 97 -1.31 10.83 -8.38
C GLU A 97 -0.71 11.62 -7.21
N ARG A 98 -0.50 10.98 -6.04
CA ARG A 98 0.11 11.63 -4.86
C ARG A 98 1.60 11.92 -5.02
N LEU A 99 2.32 11.11 -5.80
CA LEU A 99 3.71 11.34 -6.17
C LEU A 99 3.90 12.38 -7.29
N HIS A 100 2.82 12.96 -7.82
CA HIS A 100 2.84 13.84 -9.00
C HIS A 100 3.42 13.17 -10.27
N LEU A 101 3.32 11.84 -10.36
CA LEU A 101 3.83 11.03 -11.48
C LEU A 101 2.70 10.18 -12.11
N PRO A 102 1.65 10.82 -12.69
CA PRO A 102 0.48 10.09 -13.19
C PRO A 102 0.80 9.13 -14.35
N GLU A 103 1.88 9.38 -15.09
CA GLU A 103 2.32 8.54 -16.21
C GLU A 103 3.20 7.35 -15.78
N LEU A 104 3.55 7.25 -14.50
CA LEU A 104 4.33 6.12 -13.98
C LEU A 104 3.58 4.81 -14.24
N LYS A 105 4.31 3.79 -14.66
CA LYS A 105 3.78 2.45 -14.92
C LYS A 105 4.68 1.45 -14.25
N PHE A 106 4.18 0.75 -13.24
CA PHE A 106 4.87 -0.38 -12.61
C PHE A 106 5.05 -1.51 -13.63
N LYS A 107 6.26 -1.67 -14.16
CA LYS A 107 6.62 -2.71 -15.12
C LYS A 107 7.09 -3.97 -14.42
N ASP A 108 7.83 -3.82 -13.32
CA ASP A 108 8.25 -4.95 -12.51
C ASP A 108 7.11 -5.38 -11.58
N LYS A 109 6.43 -6.44 -11.98
CA LYS A 109 5.30 -7.03 -11.24
C LYS A 109 5.60 -8.49 -10.98
N SER A 110 5.47 -8.90 -9.73
CA SER A 110 5.53 -10.32 -9.36
C SER A 110 4.36 -10.70 -8.46
N LYS A 111 3.95 -11.97 -8.56
CA LYS A 111 2.95 -12.58 -7.70
C LYS A 111 3.51 -13.85 -7.12
N VAL A 112 3.50 -13.97 -5.79
CA VAL A 112 3.85 -15.19 -5.07
C VAL A 112 2.60 -15.67 -4.35
N GLU A 113 2.21 -16.92 -4.60
CA GLU A 113 1.06 -17.55 -3.97
C GLU A 113 1.55 -18.73 -3.14
N THR A 114 1.28 -18.67 -1.84
CA THR A 114 1.52 -19.75 -0.89
C THR A 114 0.17 -20.24 -0.35
N PRO A 115 0.14 -21.41 0.32
CA PRO A 115 -1.08 -21.86 0.99
C PRO A 115 -1.60 -20.85 2.03
N ASP A 116 -0.72 -20.03 2.61
CA ASP A 116 -1.08 -19.14 3.71
C ASP A 116 -1.46 -17.73 3.23
N HIS A 117 -0.84 -17.26 2.15
CA HIS A 117 -1.01 -15.88 1.70
C HIS A 117 -0.68 -15.71 0.21
N ILE A 118 -1.14 -14.60 -0.34
CA ILE A 118 -0.77 -14.14 -1.68
C ILE A 118 -0.10 -12.78 -1.55
N VAL A 119 1.10 -12.66 -2.12
CA VAL A 119 1.86 -11.41 -2.20
C VAL A 119 1.94 -10.94 -3.64
N TRP A 120 1.58 -9.69 -3.88
CA TRP A 120 1.89 -8.95 -5.10
C TRP A 120 2.97 -7.93 -4.81
N LYS A 121 3.99 -7.86 -5.67
CA LYS A 121 5.00 -6.81 -5.62
C LYS A 121 4.94 -5.99 -6.89
N TYR A 122 4.98 -4.68 -6.73
CA TYR A 122 5.01 -3.69 -7.79
C TYR A 122 6.22 -2.79 -7.54
N ASN A 123 7.26 -2.97 -8.34
CA ASN A 123 8.45 -2.14 -8.26
C ASN A 123 8.53 -1.24 -9.49
N GLU A 124 9.04 -0.03 -9.32
CA GLU A 124 9.36 0.86 -10.43
C GLU A 124 10.42 1.87 -10.02
N THR A 125 11.21 2.34 -10.99
CA THR A 125 12.12 3.47 -10.79
C THR A 125 11.46 4.75 -11.28
N ALA A 126 11.56 5.81 -10.49
CA ALA A 126 11.01 7.11 -10.78
C ALA A 126 12.09 8.19 -10.71
N LEU A 127 11.86 9.28 -11.46
CA LEU A 127 12.67 10.50 -11.40
C LEU A 127 11.75 11.64 -11.00
N TYR A 128 12.05 12.30 -9.88
CA TYR A 128 11.33 13.49 -9.44
C TYR A 128 12.32 14.50 -8.85
N HIS A 129 12.17 15.78 -9.19
CA HIS A 129 13.09 16.85 -8.79
C HIS A 129 14.59 16.53 -8.99
N SER A 130 14.94 15.86 -10.09
CA SER A 130 16.31 15.39 -10.42
C SER A 130 16.91 14.33 -9.48
N ARG A 131 16.07 13.67 -8.67
CA ARG A 131 16.45 12.51 -7.84
C ARG A 131 15.80 11.25 -8.39
N GLU A 132 16.62 10.24 -8.63
CA GLU A 132 16.15 8.90 -8.99
C GLU A 132 15.92 8.08 -7.72
N PHE A 133 14.77 7.42 -7.65
CA PHE A 133 14.37 6.60 -6.52
C PHE A 133 13.57 5.39 -6.97
N GLU A 134 13.64 4.32 -6.19
CA GLU A 134 12.84 3.12 -6.39
C GLU A 134 11.58 3.20 -5.53
N ILE A 135 10.47 2.76 -6.10
CA ILE A 135 9.19 2.61 -5.43
C ILE A 135 8.91 1.13 -5.33
N HIS A 136 8.70 0.65 -4.11
CA HIS A 136 8.31 -0.72 -3.81
C HIS A 136 6.94 -0.72 -3.15
N VAL A 137 5.97 -1.34 -3.80
CA VAL A 137 4.64 -1.57 -3.24
C VAL A 137 4.43 -3.07 -3.12
N THR A 138 4.31 -3.55 -1.89
CA THR A 138 3.97 -4.95 -1.60
C THR A 138 2.56 -5.00 -1.07
N VAL A 139 1.70 -5.81 -1.68
CA VAL A 139 0.32 -6.05 -1.24
C VAL A 139 0.18 -7.52 -0.86
N GLU A 140 -0.26 -7.77 0.37
CA GLU A 140 -0.40 -9.11 0.93
C GLU A 140 -1.84 -9.34 1.41
N CYS A 141 -2.37 -10.53 1.13
CA CYS A 141 -3.61 -11.00 1.73
C CYS A 141 -3.46 -12.44 2.25
N HIS A 142 -4.15 -12.74 3.35
CA HIS A 142 -3.98 -13.98 4.10
C HIS A 142 -5.18 -14.92 3.95
N HIS A 143 -4.99 -16.18 4.32
CA HIS A 143 -6.04 -17.21 4.27
C HIS A 143 -7.01 -17.13 5.47
N ASP A 144 -6.62 -16.45 6.55
CA ASP A 144 -7.34 -16.40 7.81
C ASP A 144 -8.22 -15.14 7.97
N SER A 145 -8.03 -14.14 7.12
CA SER A 145 -8.69 -12.85 7.24
C SER A 145 -8.88 -12.17 5.88
N ALA A 146 -9.86 -11.26 5.83
CA ALA A 146 -10.09 -10.40 4.67
C ALA A 146 -9.28 -9.09 4.72
N VAL A 147 -8.38 -8.97 5.71
CA VAL A 147 -7.50 -7.80 5.86
C VAL A 147 -6.43 -7.87 4.77
N VAL A 148 -6.14 -6.70 4.21
CA VAL A 148 -5.07 -6.52 3.24
C VAL A 148 -4.01 -5.65 3.87
N ASP A 149 -2.78 -6.16 3.80
CA ASP A 149 -1.59 -5.48 4.25
C ASP A 149 -0.85 -4.91 3.04
N VAL A 150 -0.54 -3.63 3.08
CA VAL A 150 0.24 -2.93 2.06
C VAL A 150 1.49 -2.39 2.73
N ASP A 151 2.65 -2.70 2.17
CA ASP A 151 3.94 -2.10 2.51
C ASP A 151 4.36 -1.19 1.35
N TYR A 152 4.56 0.08 1.67
CA TYR A 152 5.03 1.11 0.76
C TYR A 152 6.41 1.58 1.21
N LEU A 153 7.40 1.41 0.34
CA LEU A 153 8.77 1.82 0.56
C LEU A 153 9.29 2.58 -0.66
N THR A 154 9.89 3.74 -0.42
CA THR A 154 10.75 4.41 -1.39
C THR A 154 12.17 4.52 -0.86
N GLN A 155 13.13 4.40 -1.77
CA GLN A 155 14.54 4.54 -1.45
C GLN A 155 15.27 5.21 -2.62
N PRO A 156 16.29 6.06 -2.38
CA PRO A 156 17.06 6.63 -3.46
C PRO A 156 17.78 5.52 -4.22
N VAL A 157 17.83 5.62 -5.56
CA VAL A 157 18.71 4.78 -6.36
C VAL A 157 20.12 5.22 -6.02
N GLN A 158 20.88 4.40 -5.29
CA GLN A 158 22.28 4.71 -5.05
C GLN A 158 22.97 4.84 -6.42
N PRO A 159 23.71 5.93 -6.69
CA PRO A 159 24.56 5.95 -7.86
C PRO A 159 25.49 4.76 -7.72
N ALA A 160 25.51 3.88 -8.73
CA ALA A 160 26.46 2.78 -8.79
C ALA A 160 27.84 3.36 -8.47
N VAL A 161 28.38 3.05 -7.29
CA VAL A 161 29.68 3.54 -6.88
C VAL A 161 30.63 3.02 -7.95
N ALA A 162 31.08 3.92 -8.82
CA ALA A 162 32.09 3.62 -9.81
C ALA A 162 33.32 3.22 -8.99
N VAL A 163 33.55 1.92 -8.88
CA VAL A 163 34.77 1.37 -8.32
C VAL A 163 35.87 1.83 -9.26
N ALA A 164 36.57 2.89 -8.84
CA ALA A 164 37.75 3.44 -9.50
C ALA A 164 38.95 2.52 -9.29
#